data_AF-A0A9P8AA25-F1
#
_entry.id   AF-A0A9P8AA25-F1
#
_cell.length_a   1.000
_cell.length_b   1.000
_cell.length_c   1.000
_cell.angle_alpha   90.00
_cell.angle_beta   90.00
_cell.angle_gamma   90.00
#
_symmetry.space_group_name_H-M   'P 1'
#
loop_
_entity.id
_entity.type
_entity.pdbx_description
1 polymer ?
#
loop_
_entity_poly.entity_id
_entity_poly.type
_entity_poly.pdbx_seq_one_letter_code
_entity_poly.pdbx_strand_id
1 'polypeptide(L)'
;MRAVLQRVVQASVEVNGQQISKIKQGLCVLIGLSVDDTSADLDYMVRKLLSVRVFDSAHNALAAKDSEPPQEPSKMWAKSVVDIGGEILCVSQFTLYGQVIKGSKPDFHLSMKSDASKQMYHEFLDRLRKAYQADRIKDGEFGAMMLVNIANDGPVTLELDSRKFEYLPVTNQSSPAIAKALKQAKTASASTSARSSVTSLSSKNGDAPDEGKAVNGTNSGKEDKK
;
A
#
# COMPACT_ATOMS: atom_id res chain seq x y z
N MET A 1 0.99 -7.46 -2.90
CA MET A 1 -0.44 -7.48 -2.55
C MET A 1 -1.25 -7.02 -3.75
N ARG A 2 -2.36 -7.70 -4.04
CA ARG A 2 -3.31 -7.31 -5.09
C ARG A 2 -4.68 -7.02 -4.51
N ALA A 3 -5.42 -6.14 -5.17
CA ALA A 3 -6.83 -5.95 -4.90
C ALA A 3 -7.62 -5.76 -6.21
N VAL A 4 -8.85 -6.29 -6.23
CA VAL A 4 -9.88 -5.87 -7.19
C VAL A 4 -10.89 -5.05 -6.40
N LEU A 5 -10.87 -3.74 -6.62
CA LEU A 5 -11.79 -2.78 -6.04
C LEU A 5 -12.99 -2.62 -6.97
N GLN A 6 -14.19 -2.67 -6.40
CA GLN A 6 -15.44 -2.39 -7.10
C GLN A 6 -16.23 -1.33 -6.34
N ARG A 7 -16.70 -0.30 -7.05
CA ARG A 7 -17.65 0.67 -6.51
C ARG A 7 -19.01 0.00 -6.38
N VAL A 8 -19.70 0.16 -5.26
CA VAL A 8 -20.98 -0.51 -5.01
C VAL A 8 -22.03 0.40 -4.40
N VAL A 9 -23.29 0.17 -4.75
CA VAL A 9 -24.45 0.75 -4.06
C VAL A 9 -24.79 -0.02 -2.77
N GLN A 10 -24.49 -1.32 -2.77
CA GLN A 10 -24.45 -2.21 -1.61
C GLN A 10 -23.65 -3.48 -1.94
N ALA A 11 -23.11 -4.15 -0.93
CA ALA A 11 -22.55 -5.48 -1.06
C ALA A 11 -22.74 -6.28 0.22
N SER A 12 -22.81 -7.61 0.14
CA SER A 12 -22.92 -8.49 1.31
C SER A 12 -22.14 -9.78 1.14
N VAL A 13 -21.85 -10.44 2.26
CA VAL A 13 -21.28 -11.79 2.32
C VAL A 13 -22.25 -12.70 3.05
N GLU A 14 -22.50 -13.86 2.46
CA GLU A 14 -23.22 -14.97 3.06
C GLU A 14 -22.33 -16.20 3.20
N VAL A 15 -22.47 -16.90 4.32
CA VAL A 15 -21.84 -18.20 4.58
C VAL A 15 -22.96 -19.16 4.99
N ASN A 16 -23.02 -20.34 4.37
CA ASN A 16 -24.10 -21.32 4.59
C ASN A 16 -25.53 -20.74 4.46
N GLY A 17 -25.72 -19.76 3.57
CA GLY A 17 -27.00 -19.07 3.36
C GLY A 17 -27.39 -18.06 4.44
N GLN A 18 -26.48 -17.71 5.36
CA GLN A 18 -26.69 -16.64 6.34
C GLN A 18 -25.79 -15.45 6.05
N GLN A 19 -26.38 -14.25 6.01
CA GLN A 19 -25.66 -13.00 5.77
C GLN A 19 -24.84 -12.61 7.01
N ILE A 20 -23.54 -12.85 6.97
CA ILE A 20 -22.60 -12.50 8.05
C ILE A 20 -22.19 -11.02 8.01
N SER A 21 -22.28 -10.38 6.84
CA SER A 21 -21.70 -9.06 6.61
C SER A 21 -22.44 -8.32 5.50
N LYS A 22 -22.58 -6.99 5.64
CA LYS A 22 -23.21 -6.11 4.64
C LYS A 22 -22.68 -4.68 4.75
N ILE A 23 -22.54 -4.04 3.59
CA ILE A 23 -22.35 -2.59 3.42
C ILE A 23 -23.45 -1.99 2.55
N LYS A 24 -23.68 -0.70 2.72
CA LYS A 24 -24.40 0.18 1.79
C LYS A 24 -23.41 0.72 0.74
N GLN A 25 -23.57 1.98 0.33
CA GLN A 25 -22.74 2.64 -0.66
C GLN A 25 -21.27 2.69 -0.22
N GLY A 26 -20.37 2.33 -1.15
CA GLY A 26 -18.94 2.29 -0.85
C GLY A 26 -18.16 1.37 -1.78
N LEU A 27 -17.27 0.56 -1.21
CA LEU A 27 -16.36 -0.31 -1.96
C LEU A 27 -16.49 -1.77 -1.54
N CYS A 28 -16.65 -2.67 -2.51
CA CYS A 28 -16.38 -4.10 -2.31
C CYS A 28 -14.97 -4.41 -2.85
N VAL A 29 -14.10 -4.97 -2.01
CA VAL A 29 -12.67 -5.14 -2.34
C VAL A 29 -12.25 -6.58 -2.10
N LEU A 30 -11.91 -7.27 -3.19
CA LEU A 30 -11.30 -8.60 -3.16
C LEU A 30 -9.80 -8.43 -2.93
N ILE A 31 -9.23 -9.03 -1.88
CA ILE A 31 -7.83 -8.84 -1.46
C ILE A 31 -7.04 -10.13 -1.67
N GLY A 32 -6.02 -10.08 -2.52
CA GLY A 32 -5.07 -11.16 -2.75
C GLY A 32 -3.74 -10.90 -2.06
N LEU A 33 -3.23 -11.89 -1.34
CA LEU A 33 -1.93 -11.85 -0.67
C LEU A 33 -0.91 -12.76 -1.38
N SER A 34 0.30 -12.26 -1.61
CA SER A 34 1.40 -12.98 -2.25
C SER A 34 2.44 -13.49 -1.26
N VAL A 35 3.18 -14.54 -1.63
CA VAL A 35 4.26 -15.12 -0.81
C VAL A 35 5.33 -14.12 -0.37
N ASP A 36 5.63 -13.08 -1.17
CA ASP A 36 6.63 -12.06 -0.81
C ASP A 36 6.00 -10.79 -0.18
N ASP A 37 4.70 -10.77 0.14
CA ASP A 37 4.05 -9.57 0.68
C ASP A 37 4.68 -9.14 2.01
N THR A 38 4.80 -7.82 2.18
CA THR A 38 5.50 -7.18 3.29
C THR A 38 4.58 -6.17 4.00
N SER A 39 5.03 -5.67 5.16
CA SER A 39 4.37 -4.53 5.83
C SER A 39 4.18 -3.32 4.89
N ALA A 40 5.13 -3.06 4.00
CA ALA A 40 5.02 -1.93 3.07
C ALA A 40 3.90 -2.12 2.02
N ASP A 41 3.61 -3.37 1.64
CA ASP A 41 2.49 -3.70 0.76
C ASP A 41 1.13 -3.44 1.47
N LEU A 42 1.03 -3.74 2.77
CA LEU A 42 -0.14 -3.41 3.60
C LEU A 42 -0.37 -1.89 3.63
N ASP A 43 0.67 -1.12 3.95
CA ASP A 43 0.62 0.35 4.07
C ASP A 43 0.37 1.04 2.73
N TYR A 44 0.83 0.46 1.62
CA TYR A 44 0.46 0.89 0.28
C TYR A 44 -1.03 0.68 0.01
N MET A 45 -1.53 -0.53 0.25
CA MET A 45 -2.91 -0.90 -0.11
C MET A 45 -3.92 -0.13 0.72
N VAL A 46 -3.72 -0.01 2.04
CA VAL A 46 -4.56 0.79 2.94
C VAL A 46 -4.65 2.24 2.45
N ARG A 47 -3.52 2.89 2.15
CA ARG A 47 -3.52 4.28 1.64
C ARG A 47 -4.23 4.41 0.29
N LYS A 48 -4.00 3.48 -0.64
CA LYS A 48 -4.64 3.53 -1.97
C LYS A 48 -6.14 3.33 -1.89
N LEU A 49 -6.64 2.34 -1.13
CA LEU A 49 -8.08 2.09 -0.98
C LEU A 49 -8.83 3.29 -0.35
N LEU A 50 -8.21 3.96 0.62
CA LEU A 50 -8.81 5.13 1.27
C LEU A 50 -8.73 6.42 0.44
N SER A 51 -7.79 6.55 -0.49
CA SER A 51 -7.55 7.79 -1.26
C SER A 51 -7.96 7.74 -2.74
N VAL A 52 -8.21 6.55 -3.30
CA VAL A 52 -8.58 6.41 -4.71
C VAL A 52 -9.93 7.05 -4.99
N ARG A 53 -9.98 7.95 -5.99
CA ARG A 53 -11.15 8.79 -6.27
C ARG A 53 -12.04 8.13 -7.31
N VAL A 54 -12.95 7.25 -6.87
CA VAL A 54 -13.88 6.50 -7.74
C VAL A 54 -15.32 7.02 -7.70
N PHE A 55 -15.61 8.01 -6.86
CA PHE A 55 -16.92 8.64 -6.74
C PHE A 55 -16.92 10.04 -7.37
N ASP A 56 -18.06 10.49 -7.86
CA ASP A 56 -18.25 11.79 -8.49
C ASP A 56 -18.53 12.89 -7.44
N SER A 57 -18.44 14.18 -7.79
CA SER A 57 -18.55 15.28 -6.81
C SER A 57 -19.91 15.33 -6.12
N ALA A 58 -20.99 15.09 -6.87
CA ALA A 58 -22.38 15.03 -6.39
C ALA A 58 -22.92 13.59 -6.37
N HIS A 59 -22.06 12.60 -6.18
CA HIS A 59 -22.40 11.19 -6.34
C HIS A 59 -23.42 10.69 -5.31
N ASN A 60 -24.62 10.37 -5.78
CA ASN A 60 -25.68 9.68 -5.05
C ASN A 60 -26.23 8.55 -5.93
N ALA A 61 -25.81 7.32 -5.68
CA ALA A 61 -26.17 6.17 -6.49
C ALA A 61 -27.65 5.73 -6.35
N LEU A 62 -28.38 6.34 -5.41
CA LEU A 62 -29.82 6.13 -5.19
C LEU A 62 -30.66 7.39 -5.51
N ALA A 63 -30.04 8.47 -6.03
CA ALA A 63 -30.82 9.56 -6.62
C ALA A 63 -31.57 9.02 -7.83
N ALA A 64 -32.90 9.14 -7.82
CA ALA A 64 -33.73 8.74 -8.93
C ALA A 64 -33.30 9.49 -10.20
N LYS A 65 -33.29 8.82 -11.36
CA LYS A 65 -33.04 9.47 -12.66
C LYS A 65 -34.04 10.59 -12.99
N ASP A 66 -35.16 10.61 -12.27
CA ASP A 66 -36.25 11.58 -12.40
C ASP A 66 -36.07 12.83 -11.51
N SER A 67 -34.99 12.93 -10.72
CA SER A 67 -34.65 14.18 -10.04
C SER A 67 -33.98 15.17 -11.00
N GLU A 68 -34.38 16.44 -10.94
CA GLU A 68 -33.78 17.54 -11.71
C GLU A 68 -32.25 17.45 -11.76
N PRO A 69 -31.63 17.53 -12.95
CA PRO A 69 -30.17 17.44 -13.06
C PRO A 69 -29.51 18.54 -12.23
N PRO A 70 -28.41 18.24 -11.51
CA PRO A 70 -27.72 19.24 -10.71
C PRO A 70 -27.31 20.42 -11.60
N GLN A 71 -27.53 21.63 -11.09
CA GLN A 71 -27.28 22.90 -11.80
C GLN A 71 -25.83 23.07 -12.28
N GLU A 72 -24.90 22.32 -11.68
CA GLU A 72 -23.51 22.20 -12.10
C GLU A 72 -23.21 20.73 -12.46
N PRO A 73 -22.48 20.45 -13.56
CA PRO A 73 -22.14 19.09 -13.97
C PRO A 73 -21.28 18.39 -12.91
N SER A 74 -21.74 17.21 -12.46
CA SER A 74 -21.01 16.40 -11.48
C SER A 74 -19.63 16.01 -12.03
N LYS A 75 -18.56 16.42 -11.35
CA LYS A 75 -17.20 16.08 -11.74
C LYS A 75 -16.94 14.62 -11.43
N MET A 76 -16.71 13.81 -12.47
CA MET A 76 -16.31 12.41 -12.32
C MET A 76 -14.96 12.29 -11.61
N TRP A 77 -14.74 11.15 -10.93
CA TRP A 77 -13.45 10.80 -10.30
C TRP A 77 -12.96 11.83 -9.28
N ALA A 78 -13.90 12.40 -8.51
CA ALA A 78 -13.67 13.56 -7.64
C ALA A 78 -13.60 13.23 -6.13
N LYS A 79 -14.12 12.09 -5.69
CA LYS A 79 -14.21 11.71 -4.27
C LYS A 79 -13.74 10.28 -4.04
N SER A 80 -13.06 10.07 -2.92
CA SER A 80 -12.72 8.77 -2.35
C SER A 80 -13.88 8.21 -1.51
N VAL A 81 -13.73 6.97 -1.02
CA VAL A 81 -14.69 6.37 -0.08
C VAL A 81 -14.77 7.15 1.24
N VAL A 82 -13.65 7.75 1.67
CA VAL A 82 -13.58 8.61 2.87
C VAL A 82 -14.37 9.90 2.65
N ASP A 83 -14.23 10.53 1.48
CA ASP A 83 -14.91 11.81 1.15
C ASP A 83 -16.43 11.69 1.06
N ILE A 84 -16.97 10.49 0.81
CA ILE A 84 -18.43 10.22 0.82
C ILE A 84 -18.94 9.62 2.14
N GLY A 85 -18.07 9.35 3.12
CA GLY A 85 -18.44 8.64 4.33
C GLY A 85 -18.93 7.20 4.07
N GLY A 86 -18.42 6.57 3.02
CA GLY A 86 -18.84 5.25 2.54
C GLY A 86 -18.26 4.11 3.39
N GLU A 87 -18.75 2.90 3.12
CA GLU A 87 -18.28 1.67 3.78
C GLU A 87 -17.33 0.88 2.87
N ILE A 88 -16.51 0.00 3.46
CA ILE A 88 -15.63 -0.91 2.71
C ILE A 88 -15.90 -2.33 3.18
N LEU A 89 -16.24 -3.21 2.26
CA LEU A 89 -16.33 -4.66 2.47
C LEU A 89 -15.08 -5.30 1.87
N CYS A 90 -14.21 -5.83 2.71
CA CYS A 90 -13.04 -6.59 2.29
C CYS A 90 -13.37 -8.09 2.28
N VAL A 91 -12.87 -8.81 1.29
CA VAL A 91 -13.00 -10.28 1.20
C VAL A 91 -11.65 -10.88 0.77
N SER A 92 -11.17 -11.91 1.46
CA SER A 92 -9.93 -12.61 1.11
C SER A 92 -10.10 -13.40 -0.20
N GLN A 93 -9.24 -13.13 -1.19
CA GLN A 93 -9.33 -13.70 -2.54
C GLN A 93 -7.94 -14.10 -3.08
N PHE A 94 -7.46 -15.28 -2.67
CA PHE A 94 -6.16 -15.80 -3.13
C PHE A 94 -6.08 -15.97 -4.66
N THR A 95 -7.22 -16.20 -5.33
CA THR A 95 -7.27 -16.44 -6.77
C THR A 95 -6.84 -15.25 -7.64
N LEU A 96 -6.67 -14.04 -7.07
CA LEU A 96 -6.04 -12.90 -7.77
C LEU A 96 -4.56 -13.14 -8.13
N TYR A 97 -3.96 -14.20 -7.60
CA TYR A 97 -2.63 -14.72 -7.99
C TYR A 97 -2.71 -16.00 -8.85
N GLY A 98 -3.90 -16.36 -9.34
CA GLY A 98 -4.10 -17.44 -10.30
C GLY A 98 -3.47 -17.15 -11.66
N GLN A 99 -2.57 -18.02 -12.11
CA GLN A 99 -1.95 -17.95 -13.43
C GLN A 99 -2.48 -19.05 -14.35
N VAL A 100 -2.84 -18.69 -15.57
CA VAL A 100 -3.37 -19.61 -16.61
C VAL A 100 -2.42 -19.60 -17.82
N ILE A 101 -1.11 -19.81 -17.56
CA ILE A 101 -0.05 -19.73 -18.58
C ILE A 101 0.15 -21.07 -19.29
N LYS A 102 -0.11 -22.20 -18.61
CA LYS A 102 0.08 -23.56 -19.15
C LYS A 102 -1.24 -24.34 -19.10
N GLY A 103 -2.00 -24.28 -20.19
CA GLY A 103 -3.34 -24.89 -20.27
C GLY A 103 -4.40 -24.10 -19.50
N SER A 104 -5.56 -24.70 -19.27
CA SER A 104 -6.75 -24.04 -18.68
C SER A 104 -6.85 -24.13 -17.15
N LYS A 105 -6.05 -24.97 -16.50
CA LYS A 105 -6.05 -25.08 -15.02
C LYS A 105 -5.28 -23.89 -14.42
N PRO A 106 -5.87 -23.10 -13.52
CA PRO A 106 -5.14 -22.05 -12.82
C PRO A 106 -4.14 -22.65 -11.83
N ASP A 107 -2.94 -22.06 -11.81
CA ASP A 107 -1.91 -22.32 -10.81
C ASP A 107 -1.80 -21.15 -9.83
N PHE A 108 -1.58 -21.42 -8.55
CA PHE A 108 -1.65 -20.44 -7.47
C PHE A 108 -0.34 -20.30 -6.69
N HIS A 109 0.81 -20.75 -7.20
CA HIS A 109 2.10 -20.79 -6.48
C HIS A 109 2.57 -19.45 -5.89
N LEU A 110 2.14 -18.31 -6.45
CA LEU A 110 2.44 -16.97 -5.94
C LEU A 110 1.58 -16.52 -4.76
N SER A 111 0.53 -17.27 -4.40
CA SER A 111 -0.40 -16.94 -3.32
C SER A 111 0.20 -17.27 -1.96
N MET A 112 0.03 -16.40 -0.96
CA MET A 112 0.47 -16.69 0.41
C MET A 112 -0.28 -17.92 0.98
N LYS A 113 0.45 -18.79 1.70
CA LYS A 113 -0.12 -19.97 2.38
C LYS A 113 -1.11 -19.56 3.47
N SER A 114 -2.12 -20.42 3.72
CA SER A 114 -3.31 -20.11 4.54
C SER A 114 -3.01 -19.43 5.89
N ASP A 115 -2.13 -19.98 6.73
CA ASP A 115 -1.90 -19.46 8.08
C ASP A 115 -1.25 -18.06 8.08
N ALA A 116 -0.19 -17.89 7.28
CA ALA A 116 0.48 -16.59 7.10
C ALA A 116 -0.46 -15.56 6.44
N SER A 117 -1.24 -16.02 5.46
CA SER A 117 -2.25 -15.22 4.74
C SER A 117 -3.34 -14.72 5.71
N LYS A 118 -3.81 -15.57 6.63
CA LYS A 118 -4.79 -15.19 7.65
C LYS A 118 -4.24 -14.13 8.60
N GLN A 119 -3.02 -14.30 9.08
CA GLN A 119 -2.36 -13.32 9.95
C GLN A 119 -2.22 -11.96 9.24
N MET A 120 -1.66 -11.94 8.03
CA MET A 120 -1.45 -10.72 7.26
C MET A 120 -2.78 -10.06 6.83
N TYR A 121 -3.81 -10.85 6.55
CA TYR A 121 -5.14 -10.34 6.21
C TYR A 121 -5.81 -9.64 7.40
N HIS A 122 -5.76 -10.22 8.59
CA HIS A 122 -6.24 -9.56 9.80
C HIS A 122 -5.44 -8.27 10.11
N GLU A 123 -4.12 -8.31 9.93
CA GLU A 123 -3.27 -7.12 10.10
C GLU A 123 -3.62 -6.01 9.10
N PHE A 124 -3.89 -6.36 7.83
CA PHE A 124 -4.39 -5.43 6.82
C PHE A 124 -5.71 -4.77 7.27
N LEU A 125 -6.69 -5.56 7.72
CA LEU A 125 -7.98 -5.04 8.19
C LEU A 125 -7.82 -4.13 9.41
N ASP A 126 -6.96 -4.47 10.36
CA ASP A 126 -6.73 -3.65 11.54
C ASP A 126 -6.02 -2.32 11.21
N ARG A 127 -5.08 -2.33 10.26
CA ARG A 127 -4.50 -1.09 9.71
C ARG A 127 -5.56 -0.25 9.00
N LEU A 128 -6.44 -0.87 8.21
CA LEU A 128 -7.53 -0.17 7.50
C LEU A 128 -8.56 0.44 8.46
N ARG A 129 -8.96 -0.30 9.52
CA ARG A 129 -9.84 0.17 10.60
C ARG A 129 -9.24 1.37 11.34
N LYS A 130 -7.94 1.32 11.68
CA LYS A 130 -7.21 2.40 12.36
C LYS A 130 -7.03 3.65 11.48
N ALA A 131 -6.90 3.47 10.16
CA ALA A 131 -6.68 4.57 9.21
C ALA A 131 -7.97 5.28 8.75
N TYR A 132 -9.15 4.73 9.06
CA TYR A 132 -10.44 5.32 8.70
C TYR A 132 -11.41 5.32 9.88
N GLN A 133 -12.43 4.45 9.88
CA GLN A 133 -13.41 4.29 10.96
C GLN A 133 -13.73 2.80 11.09
N ALA A 134 -13.59 2.25 12.29
CA ALA A 134 -13.65 0.79 12.50
C ALA A 134 -15.02 0.18 12.16
N ASP A 135 -16.11 0.92 12.39
CA ASP A 135 -17.48 0.54 12.04
C ASP A 135 -17.72 0.50 10.51
N ARG A 136 -16.95 1.25 9.72
CA ARG A 136 -17.06 1.34 8.26
C ARG A 136 -16.30 0.25 7.50
N ILE A 137 -15.43 -0.49 8.18
CA ILE A 137 -14.68 -1.61 7.59
C ILE A 137 -15.35 -2.92 7.97
N LYS A 138 -15.97 -3.56 6.98
CA LYS A 138 -16.58 -4.89 7.09
C LYS A 138 -15.65 -5.94 6.48
N ASP A 139 -15.78 -7.15 6.98
CA ASP A 139 -15.03 -8.34 6.57
C ASP A 139 -15.98 -9.38 5.97
N GLY A 140 -15.45 -10.39 5.27
CA GLY A 140 -16.11 -11.67 5.06
C GLY A 140 -15.77 -12.63 6.20
N GLU A 141 -15.57 -13.91 5.87
CA GLU A 141 -15.05 -14.92 6.80
C GLU A 141 -13.85 -15.62 6.14
N PHE A 142 -12.65 -15.35 6.65
CA PHE A 142 -11.40 -15.85 6.04
C PHE A 142 -11.37 -17.39 5.98
N GLY A 143 -11.26 -17.92 4.76
CA GLY A 143 -11.17 -19.35 4.50
C GLY A 143 -12.53 -20.07 4.41
N ALA A 144 -13.65 -19.39 4.64
CA ALA A 144 -14.98 -19.95 4.41
C ALA A 144 -15.35 -19.92 2.92
N MET A 145 -16.24 -20.84 2.51
CA MET A 145 -16.93 -20.74 1.22
C MET A 145 -18.02 -19.68 1.33
N MET A 146 -17.79 -18.54 0.67
CA MET A 146 -18.64 -17.36 0.72
C MET A 146 -19.42 -17.16 -0.57
N LEU A 147 -20.69 -16.76 -0.45
CA LEU A 147 -21.42 -16.08 -1.52
C LEU A 147 -21.26 -14.57 -1.30
N VAL A 148 -20.64 -13.87 -2.27
CA VAL A 148 -20.41 -12.42 -2.18
C VAL A 148 -21.33 -11.72 -3.17
N ASN A 149 -22.35 -11.04 -2.66
CA ASN A 149 -23.28 -10.27 -3.47
C ASN A 149 -22.71 -8.86 -3.71
N ILE A 150 -22.52 -8.47 -4.97
CA ILE A 150 -21.87 -7.21 -5.36
C ILE A 150 -22.78 -6.44 -6.31
N ALA A 151 -23.47 -5.41 -5.81
CA ALA A 151 -24.25 -4.50 -6.65
C ALA A 151 -23.34 -3.36 -7.16
N ASN A 152 -22.56 -3.66 -8.21
CA ASN A 152 -21.56 -2.77 -8.78
C ASN A 152 -22.20 -1.51 -9.41
N ASP A 153 -21.65 -0.35 -9.08
CA ASP A 153 -22.17 0.98 -9.39
C ASP A 153 -21.37 1.60 -10.55
N GLY A 154 -21.97 1.60 -11.74
CA GLY A 154 -21.38 2.15 -12.97
C GLY A 154 -21.53 1.20 -14.17
N PRO A 155 -20.84 0.04 -14.21
CA PRO A 155 -19.93 -0.47 -13.17
C PRO A 155 -18.57 0.26 -13.16
N VAL A 156 -17.94 0.31 -11.98
CA VAL A 156 -16.55 0.80 -11.80
C VAL A 156 -15.73 -0.26 -11.08
N THR A 157 -14.71 -0.77 -11.76
CA THR A 157 -13.80 -1.80 -11.25
C THR A 157 -12.36 -1.39 -11.52
N LEU A 158 -11.49 -1.48 -10.52
CA LEU A 158 -10.05 -1.18 -10.63
C LEU A 158 -9.21 -2.33 -10.08
N GLU A 159 -8.15 -2.69 -10.80
CA GLU A 159 -7.06 -3.53 -10.28
C GLU A 159 -6.01 -2.66 -9.59
N LEU A 160 -5.61 -3.04 -8.39
CA LEU A 160 -4.51 -2.46 -7.64
C LEU A 160 -3.46 -3.55 -7.37
N ASP A 161 -2.18 -3.25 -7.58
CA ASP A 161 -1.06 -4.15 -7.27
C ASP A 161 0.05 -3.30 -6.63
N SER A 162 0.40 -3.60 -5.38
CA SER A 162 1.39 -2.83 -4.61
C SER A 162 2.81 -2.87 -5.20
N ARG A 163 3.07 -3.79 -6.14
CA ARG A 163 4.38 -3.92 -6.81
C ARG A 163 4.40 -3.51 -8.27
N LYS A 164 3.25 -3.18 -8.88
CA LYS A 164 3.24 -2.56 -10.20
C LYS A 164 3.63 -1.09 -10.05
N PHE A 165 4.85 -0.77 -10.47
CA PHE A 165 5.28 0.62 -10.62
C PHE A 165 4.48 1.29 -11.75
N GLU A 166 3.74 2.35 -11.44
CA GLU A 166 3.29 3.29 -12.47
C GLU A 166 4.52 4.01 -13.03
N TYR A 167 4.73 3.92 -14.34
CA TYR A 167 5.71 4.75 -15.03
C TYR A 167 5.18 6.20 -14.98
N LEU A 168 5.65 6.99 -14.02
CA LEU A 168 5.56 8.44 -14.15
C LEU A 168 6.40 8.82 -15.37
N PRO A 169 5.82 9.44 -16.42
CA PRO A 169 6.64 9.99 -17.48
C PRO A 169 7.57 11.01 -16.83
N VAL A 170 8.88 10.87 -17.08
CA VAL A 170 9.85 11.88 -16.67
C VAL A 170 9.56 13.11 -17.52
N THR A 171 8.72 14.00 -17.00
CA THR A 171 8.63 15.37 -17.52
C THR A 171 10.02 15.95 -17.38
N ASN A 172 10.67 16.21 -18.51
CA ASN A 172 12.07 16.61 -18.56
C ASN A 172 12.37 17.68 -17.50
N GLN A 173 13.43 17.46 -16.72
CA GLN A 173 13.79 18.28 -15.58
C GLN A 173 14.31 19.66 -16.03
N SER A 174 13.38 20.55 -16.40
CA SER A 174 13.69 21.91 -16.85
C SER A 174 12.62 22.94 -16.43
N SER A 175 11.95 22.73 -15.29
CA SER A 175 11.16 23.79 -14.65
C SER A 175 12.07 24.78 -13.89
N PRO A 176 12.10 26.08 -14.25
CA PRO A 176 12.96 27.07 -13.59
C PRO A 176 12.66 27.24 -12.08
N ALA A 177 11.45 26.89 -11.65
CA ALA A 177 11.04 26.95 -10.24
C ALA A 177 11.88 26.02 -9.36
N ILE A 178 12.17 24.80 -9.82
CA ILE A 178 12.94 23.80 -9.07
C ILE A 178 14.42 24.20 -9.01
N ALA A 179 14.97 24.73 -10.11
CA ALA A 179 16.33 25.27 -10.13
C ALA A 179 16.49 26.45 -9.15
N LYS A 180 15.49 27.33 -9.04
CA LYS A 180 15.47 28.44 -8.08
C LYS A 180 15.44 27.93 -6.63
N ALA A 181 14.60 26.95 -6.32
CA ALA A 181 14.50 26.33 -5.00
C ALA A 181 15.82 25.62 -4.59
N LEU A 182 16.41 24.82 -5.48
CA LEU A 182 17.70 24.15 -5.22
C LEU A 182 18.86 25.13 -5.00
N LYS A 183 18.87 26.27 -5.72
CA LYS A 183 19.89 27.31 -5.55
C LYS A 183 19.74 28.03 -4.21
N GLN A 184 18.51 28.32 -3.79
CA GLN A 184 18.21 28.92 -2.48
C GLN A 184 18.55 27.99 -1.30
N ALA A 185 18.24 26.69 -1.42
CA ALA A 185 18.60 25.69 -0.41
C ALA A 185 20.13 25.55 -0.22
N LYS A 186 20.90 25.59 -1.32
CA LYS A 186 22.38 25.54 -1.23
C LYS A 186 22.99 26.80 -0.59
N THR A 187 22.42 27.98 -0.82
CA THR A 187 22.89 29.21 -0.16
C THR A 187 22.58 29.28 1.34
N ALA A 188 21.50 28.65 1.80
CA ALA A 188 21.13 28.62 3.23
C ALA A 188 22.03 27.68 4.07
N SER A 189 22.67 26.68 3.44
CA SER A 189 23.58 25.73 4.12
C SER A 189 24.99 26.30 4.32
N ALA A 190 25.38 27.33 3.58
CA ALA A 190 26.76 27.84 3.55
C ALA A 190 27.09 28.90 4.63
N SER A 191 26.11 29.35 5.43
CA SER A 191 26.27 30.47 6.37
C SER A 191 26.46 30.08 7.85
N THR A 192 26.57 28.78 8.19
CA THR A 192 26.63 28.30 9.58
C THR A 192 27.91 27.54 9.95
N SER A 193 29.02 27.81 9.26
CA SER A 193 30.34 27.25 9.65
C SER A 193 31.51 28.18 9.31
N ALA A 194 31.56 29.36 9.94
CA ALA A 194 32.68 30.29 9.81
C ALA A 194 32.82 31.25 11.02
N ARG A 195 33.11 30.74 12.24
CA ARG A 195 33.63 31.59 13.33
C ARG A 195 34.38 30.86 14.46
N SER A 196 35.67 30.54 14.22
CA SER A 196 36.76 30.65 15.22
C SER A 196 38.10 30.10 14.69
N SER A 197 38.86 30.93 13.99
CA SER A 197 40.31 31.03 14.21
C SER A 197 40.53 31.92 15.47
N VAL A 198 41.66 31.98 16.20
CA VAL A 198 43.09 31.68 15.98
C VAL A 198 43.68 31.03 17.28
N THR A 199 44.97 30.74 17.54
CA THR A 199 46.27 31.21 16.97
C THR A 199 47.37 30.11 17.01
N SER A 200 48.57 30.52 16.60
CA SER A 200 49.90 29.88 16.49
C SER A 200 50.70 29.61 17.79
N LEU A 201 51.63 28.63 17.77
CA LEU A 201 53.12 28.74 17.92
C LEU A 201 53.81 27.47 18.50
N SER A 202 55.02 27.16 17.98
CA SER A 202 56.23 26.48 18.57
C SER A 202 56.12 25.54 19.81
N SER A 203 56.91 24.47 20.00
CA SER A 203 58.08 23.90 19.26
C SER A 203 58.61 22.61 19.95
N LYS A 204 59.38 21.80 19.19
CA LYS A 204 60.49 20.89 19.61
C LYS A 204 60.23 19.57 20.38
N ASN A 205 60.89 18.53 19.84
CA ASN A 205 61.58 17.39 20.46
C ASN A 205 60.77 16.25 21.13
N GLY A 206 61.20 15.01 20.89
CA GLY A 206 60.85 13.83 21.71
C GLY A 206 60.76 12.51 20.93
N ASP A 207 61.91 11.88 20.71
CA ASP A 207 62.23 10.46 20.44
C ASP A 207 61.21 9.42 19.94
N ALA A 208 61.71 8.55 19.06
CA ALA A 208 61.30 7.16 18.83
C ALA A 208 62.44 6.23 19.32
N PRO A 209 62.39 4.89 19.18
CA PRO A 209 61.30 3.97 18.84
C PRO A 209 61.11 2.90 19.96
N ASP A 210 60.36 1.80 19.72
CA ASP A 210 60.92 0.44 19.74
C ASP A 210 59.87 -0.65 19.39
N GLU A 211 60.40 -1.76 18.88
CA GLU A 211 59.84 -2.90 18.14
C GLU A 211 58.82 -3.83 18.83
N GLY A 212 58.21 -4.73 18.04
CA GLY A 212 57.32 -5.80 18.52
C GLY A 212 56.76 -6.72 17.42
N LYS A 213 57.59 -7.60 16.85
CA LYS A 213 57.15 -8.81 16.08
C LYS A 213 56.42 -9.78 17.06
N ALA A 214 55.66 -10.83 16.72
CA ALA A 214 55.50 -11.66 15.51
C ALA A 214 54.15 -12.45 15.60
N VAL A 215 53.44 -12.78 14.51
CA VAL A 215 53.42 -14.09 13.78
C VAL A 215 52.56 -15.24 14.37
N ASN A 216 51.57 -15.67 13.55
CA ASN A 216 50.93 -16.99 13.34
C ASN A 216 50.34 -17.87 14.47
N GLY A 217 49.17 -18.46 14.18
CA GLY A 217 48.61 -19.64 14.85
C GLY A 217 47.33 -20.18 14.19
N THR A 218 47.42 -21.20 13.34
CA THR A 218 46.30 -21.82 12.61
C THR A 218 45.91 -23.21 13.15
N ASN A 219 44.61 -23.48 13.33
CA ASN A 219 43.91 -24.77 13.10
C ASN A 219 42.40 -24.57 13.43
N SER A 220 41.39 -25.05 12.70
CA SER A 220 41.10 -26.33 11.99
C SER A 220 40.52 -27.45 12.90
N GLY A 221 39.48 -28.15 12.40
CA GLY A 221 38.58 -29.05 13.14
C GLY A 221 37.12 -28.54 13.10
N LYS A 222 36.16 -28.96 12.24
CA LYS A 222 35.84 -30.23 11.53
C LYS A 222 34.91 -31.16 12.33
N GLU A 223 33.85 -31.66 11.66
CA GLU A 223 33.01 -32.83 12.04
C GLU A 223 32.07 -32.67 13.27
N ASP A 224 30.88 -33.30 13.37
CA ASP A 224 30.01 -33.97 12.38
C ASP A 224 28.58 -34.19 12.96
N LYS A 225 27.61 -34.55 12.10
CA LYS A 225 26.35 -35.32 12.40
C LYS A 225 25.40 -34.89 13.54
N LYS A 226 24.13 -34.68 13.18
CA LYS A 226 23.12 -35.76 13.22
C LYS A 226 21.96 -35.51 12.25
#